data_AF-A0A3M7D0R8-F1
#
_entry.id   AF-A0A3M7D0R8-F1
#
_cell.length_a   1.000
_cell.length_b   1.000
_cell.length_c   1.000
_cell.angle_alpha   90.00
_cell.angle_beta   90.00
_cell.angle_gamma   90.00
#
_symmetry.space_group_name_H-M   'P 1'
#
loop_
_entity.id
_entity.type
_entity.pdbx_description
1 polymer ?
#
loop_
_entity_poly.entity_id
_entity_poly.type
_entity_poly.pdbx_seq_one_letter_code
_entity_poly.pdbx_strand_id
1 'polypeptide(L)'
;MDSPQSSDAAATAANKPRHTEAQKKQNHIISERKRRKAIRKSFDRLSQSVPGMRGQGSREAMLLSATVEHMKLQIKRRETLRKLAAEKGMGNAEFEKVYEDEAKSLSEAGIAGSPSAGGGGAGAGGKQGGGDNK
;
A
#
# COMPACT_ATOMS: atom_id res chain seq x y z
N MET A 1 -16.86 -48.08 19.23
CA MET A 1 -16.24 -47.26 18.17
C MET A 1 -15.90 -45.92 18.80
N ASP A 2 -14.76 -45.84 19.46
CA ASP A 2 -14.26 -44.60 20.07
C ASP A 2 -12.82 -44.41 19.56
N SER A 3 -12.66 -43.46 18.66
CA SER A 3 -11.36 -43.13 18.05
C SER A 3 -10.74 -41.99 18.84
N PRO A 4 -9.49 -42.12 19.33
CA PRO A 4 -8.79 -41.01 19.95
C PRO A 4 -8.07 -40.15 18.89
N GLN A 5 -7.66 -38.95 19.33
CA GLN A 5 -6.64 -38.05 18.76
C GLN A 5 -7.13 -36.83 17.97
N SER A 6 -7.28 -35.74 18.72
CA SER A 6 -6.99 -34.38 18.25
C SER A 6 -6.06 -33.67 19.26
N SER A 7 -4.91 -34.27 19.56
CA SER A 7 -3.90 -33.71 20.50
C SER A 7 -2.73 -32.97 19.81
N ASP A 8 -2.59 -33.03 18.49
CA ASP A 8 -1.43 -32.44 17.79
C ASP A 8 -1.54 -30.94 17.48
N ALA A 9 -2.75 -30.37 17.49
CA ALA A 9 -2.93 -28.93 17.25
C ALA A 9 -2.51 -28.06 18.46
N ALA A 10 -2.46 -28.62 19.67
CA ALA A 10 -2.08 -27.91 20.88
C ALA A 10 -0.56 -27.91 21.13
N ALA A 11 0.18 -28.89 20.60
CA ALA A 11 1.61 -29.05 20.85
C ALA A 11 2.50 -28.06 20.08
N THR A 12 2.02 -27.51 18.95
CA THR A 12 2.78 -26.55 18.14
C THR A 12 2.60 -25.09 18.60
N ALA A 13 1.57 -24.78 19.39
CA ALA A 13 1.37 -23.46 19.99
C ALA A 13 2.20 -23.24 21.27
N ALA A 14 2.57 -24.32 21.96
CA ALA A 14 3.33 -24.28 23.21
C ALA A 14 4.83 -24.01 23.04
N ASN A 15 5.35 -24.12 21.80
CA ASN A 15 6.79 -24.03 21.52
C ASN A 15 7.23 -22.71 20.88
N LYS A 16 6.42 -21.64 21.02
CA LYS A 16 6.91 -20.28 20.77
C LYS A 16 7.49 -19.72 22.06
N PRO A 17 8.83 -19.55 22.17
CA PRO A 17 9.41 -18.96 23.36
C PRO A 17 8.79 -17.57 23.60
N ARG A 18 8.26 -17.35 24.80
CA ARG A 18 7.81 -16.03 25.24
C ARG A 18 8.96 -15.07 25.05
N HIS A 19 8.74 -14.03 24.24
CA HIS A 19 9.79 -13.03 23.95
C HIS A 19 10.36 -12.48 25.26
N THR A 20 11.67 -12.57 25.42
CA THR A 20 12.37 -11.94 26.56
C THR A 20 12.13 -10.43 26.54
N GLU A 21 12.29 -9.73 27.66
CA GLU A 21 12.09 -8.27 27.70
C GLU A 21 13.00 -7.54 26.69
N ALA A 22 14.25 -8.00 26.55
CA ALA A 22 15.17 -7.52 25.52
C ALA A 22 14.66 -7.78 24.09
N GLN A 23 14.12 -8.97 23.82
CA GLN A 23 13.54 -9.31 22.51
C GLN A 23 12.27 -8.49 22.22
N LYS A 24 11.42 -8.25 23.22
CA LYS A 24 10.23 -7.39 23.06
C LYS A 24 10.63 -5.96 22.70
N LYS A 25 11.64 -5.41 23.39
CA LYS A 25 12.16 -4.07 23.12
C LYS A 25 12.74 -3.96 21.70
N GLN A 26 13.51 -4.96 21.27
CA GLN A 26 14.04 -5.03 19.91
C GLN A 26 12.94 -5.15 18.85
N ASN A 27 11.96 -6.03 19.07
CA ASN A 27 10.82 -6.20 18.17
C ASN A 27 9.98 -4.93 18.05
N HIS A 28 9.77 -4.19 19.15
CA HIS A 28 9.09 -2.90 19.13
C HIS A 28 9.84 -1.87 18.26
N ILE A 29 11.17 -1.81 18.36
CA ILE A 29 11.98 -0.91 17.51
C ILE A 29 11.87 -1.31 16.03
N ILE A 30 11.92 -2.61 15.72
CA ILE A 30 11.80 -3.11 14.34
C ILE A 30 10.41 -2.85 13.77
N SER A 31 9.34 -3.14 14.53
CA SER A 31 7.96 -2.95 14.09
C SER A 31 7.66 -1.47 13.84
N GLU A 32 8.14 -0.59 14.71
CA GLU A 32 7.96 0.85 14.55
C GLU A 32 8.76 1.41 13.37
N ARG A 33 10.01 0.94 13.15
CA ARG A 33 10.78 1.30 11.94
C ARG A 33 10.05 0.86 10.68
N LYS A 34 9.51 -0.37 10.64
CA LYS A 34 8.73 -0.88 9.50
C LYS A 34 7.48 -0.03 9.28
N ARG A 35 6.75 0.30 10.34
CA ARG A 35 5.57 1.18 10.30
C ARG A 35 5.92 2.55 9.72
N ARG A 36 6.96 3.21 10.21
CA ARG A 36 7.41 4.51 9.70
C ARG A 36 7.86 4.46 8.24
N LYS A 37 8.55 3.38 7.83
CA LYS A 37 8.94 3.19 6.42
C LYS A 37 7.72 3.04 5.51
N ALA A 38 6.69 2.31 5.95
CA ALA A 38 5.44 2.17 5.21
C ALA A 38 4.72 3.52 5.05
N ILE A 39 4.64 4.31 6.12
CA ILE A 39 4.03 5.66 6.09
C ILE A 39 4.75 6.57 5.10
N ARG A 40 6.08 6.60 5.10
CA ARG A 40 6.86 7.39 4.14
C ARG A 40 6.59 6.97 2.70
N LYS A 41 6.58 5.66 2.44
CA LYS A 41 6.26 5.12 1.11
C LYS A 41 4.87 5.56 0.65
N SER A 42 3.88 5.62 1.55
CA SER A 42 2.55 6.14 1.20
C SER A 42 2.56 7.63 0.89
N PHE A 43 3.33 8.45 1.62
CA PHE A 43 3.49 9.87 1.30
C PHE A 43 4.22 10.09 -0.03
N ASP A 44 5.26 9.31 -0.32
CA ASP A 44 5.95 9.36 -1.61
C ASP A 44 4.99 9.07 -2.76
N ARG A 45 4.15 8.03 -2.63
CA ARG A 45 3.11 7.72 -3.62
C ARG A 45 2.11 8.86 -3.78
N LEU A 46 1.67 9.46 -2.66
CA LEU A 46 0.73 10.58 -2.69
C LEU A 46 1.34 11.80 -3.42
N SER A 47 2.62 12.10 -3.19
CA SER A 47 3.33 13.21 -3.84
C SER A 47 3.42 13.08 -5.36
N GLN A 48 3.29 11.87 -5.91
CA GLN A 48 3.28 11.62 -7.35
C GLN A 48 1.90 11.89 -7.98
N SER A 49 0.83 11.80 -7.20
CA SER A 49 -0.54 12.04 -7.68
C SER A 49 -0.97 13.50 -7.56
N VAL A 50 -0.38 14.25 -6.63
CA VAL A 50 -0.73 15.65 -6.39
C VAL A 50 0.17 16.57 -7.23
N PRO A 51 -0.39 17.39 -8.14
CA PRO A 51 0.40 18.31 -8.95
C PRO A 51 1.28 19.24 -8.12
N GLY A 52 2.51 19.47 -8.56
CA GLY A 52 3.45 20.39 -7.91
C GLY A 52 4.14 19.87 -6.64
N MET A 53 3.83 18.66 -6.17
CA MET A 53 4.37 18.10 -4.91
C MET A 53 5.50 17.06 -5.10
N ARG A 54 5.87 16.75 -6.34
CA ARG A 54 6.89 15.74 -6.66
C ARG A 54 8.26 16.15 -6.09
N GLY A 55 8.85 15.30 -5.26
CA GLY A 55 10.17 15.54 -4.65
C GLY A 55 10.16 16.45 -3.41
N GLN A 56 9.00 16.87 -2.91
CA GLN A 56 8.87 17.66 -1.67
C GLN A 56 8.57 16.80 -0.42
N GLY A 57 8.97 15.52 -0.41
CA GLY A 57 8.62 14.51 0.62
C GLY A 57 9.02 14.83 2.07
N SER A 58 9.66 15.98 2.32
CA SER A 58 9.97 16.47 3.67
C SER A 58 8.88 17.35 4.29
N ARG A 59 7.94 17.91 3.51
CA ARG A 59 6.86 18.78 4.03
C ARG A 59 5.53 18.03 4.08
N GLU A 60 5.45 17.03 4.96
CA GLU A 60 4.26 16.17 5.14
C GLU A 60 2.95 16.98 5.28
N ALA A 61 2.98 18.07 6.06
CA ALA A 61 1.82 18.95 6.26
C ALA A 61 1.35 19.64 4.98
N MET A 62 2.28 20.13 4.15
CA MET A 62 1.97 20.82 2.89
C MET A 62 1.35 19.85 1.88
N LEU A 63 1.88 18.61 1.82
CA LEU A 63 1.33 17.57 0.95
C LEU A 63 -0.12 17.23 1.33
N LEU A 64 -0.43 17.09 2.62
CA LEU A 64 -1.80 16.83 3.07
C LEU A 64 -2.75 17.96 2.70
N SER A 65 -2.35 19.22 2.93
CA SER A 65 -3.16 20.38 2.54
C SER A 65 -3.38 20.45 1.03
N ALA A 66 -2.32 20.32 0.24
CA ALA A 66 -2.39 20.31 -1.22
C ALA A 66 -3.25 19.14 -1.76
N THR A 67 -3.19 17.98 -1.10
CA THR A 67 -4.04 16.83 -1.45
C THR A 67 -5.52 17.15 -1.28
N VAL A 68 -5.90 17.78 -0.16
CA VAL A 68 -7.29 18.17 0.10
C VAL A 68 -7.77 19.21 -0.91
N GLU A 69 -6.93 20.21 -1.23
CA GLU A 69 -7.23 21.20 -2.26
C GLU A 69 -7.41 20.56 -3.64
N HIS A 70 -6.52 19.63 -3.99
CA HIS A 70 -6.61 18.89 -5.23
C HIS A 70 -7.91 18.08 -5.32
N MET A 71 -8.30 17.36 -4.26
CA MET A 71 -9.57 16.63 -4.23
C MET A 71 -10.77 17.55 -4.44
N LYS A 72 -10.80 18.72 -3.79
CA LYS A 72 -11.86 19.72 -4.00
C LYS A 72 -11.93 20.20 -5.44
N LEU A 73 -10.77 20.41 -6.08
CA LEU A 73 -10.71 20.80 -7.50
C LEU A 73 -11.24 19.68 -8.41
N GLN A 74 -10.90 18.42 -8.15
CA GLN A 74 -11.40 17.29 -8.94
C GLN A 74 -12.92 17.13 -8.84
N ILE A 75 -13.49 17.30 -7.65
CA ILE A 75 -14.95 17.26 -7.45
C ILE A 75 -15.63 18.37 -8.27
N LYS A 76 -15.14 19.62 -8.15
CA LYS A 76 -15.67 20.75 -8.93
C LYS A 76 -15.55 20.50 -10.43
N ARG A 77 -14.42 19.98 -10.90
CA ARG A 77 -14.20 19.66 -12.32
C ARG A 77 -15.21 18.63 -12.82
N ARG A 78 -15.47 17.57 -12.04
CA ARG A 78 -16.50 16.57 -12.39
C ARG A 78 -17.90 17.21 -12.48
N GLU A 79 -18.24 18.10 -11.55
CA GLU A 79 -19.52 18.84 -11.60
C GLU A 79 -19.62 19.73 -12.83
N THR A 80 -18.56 20.46 -13.19
CA THR A 80 -18.51 21.28 -14.41
C THR A 80 -18.68 20.41 -15.66
N LEU A 81 -17.99 19.28 -15.74
CA LEU A 81 -18.12 18.34 -16.85
C LEU A 81 -19.55 17.79 -16.96
N ARG A 82 -20.18 17.47 -15.82
CA ARG A 82 -21.58 17.03 -15.79
C ARG A 82 -22.52 18.10 -16.33
N LYS A 83 -22.33 19.37 -15.95
CA LYS A 83 -23.12 20.49 -16.47
C LYS A 83 -22.95 20.67 -17.98
N LEU A 84 -21.71 20.65 -18.46
CA LEU A 84 -21.43 20.74 -19.90
C LEU A 84 -22.01 19.56 -20.69
N ALA A 85 -22.01 18.36 -20.12
CA ALA A 85 -22.64 17.19 -20.72
C ALA A 85 -24.16 17.37 -20.81
N ALA A 86 -24.80 17.86 -19.74
CA ALA A 86 -26.23 18.14 -19.72
C ALA A 86 -26.63 19.22 -20.74
N GLU A 87 -25.84 20.29 -20.90
CA GLU A 87 -26.03 21.31 -21.94
C GLU A 87 -25.95 20.74 -23.36
N LYS A 88 -25.14 19.69 -23.56
CA LYS A 88 -25.02 18.95 -24.82
C LYS A 88 -26.10 17.87 -24.99
N GLY A 89 -27.06 17.79 -24.07
CA GLY A 89 -28.17 16.83 -24.12
C GLY A 89 -27.87 15.45 -23.56
N MET A 90 -26.70 15.24 -22.93
CA MET A 90 -26.36 13.98 -22.28
C MET A 90 -27.02 13.88 -20.90
N GLY A 91 -27.73 12.77 -20.66
CA GLY A 91 -28.37 12.52 -19.36
C GLY A 91 -27.35 12.18 -18.26
N ASN A 92 -27.70 12.42 -17.00
CA ASN A 92 -26.81 12.13 -15.85
C ASN A 92 -26.32 10.68 -15.83
N ALA A 93 -27.20 9.71 -16.08
CA ALA A 93 -26.83 8.28 -16.07
C ALA A 93 -25.84 7.91 -17.19
N GLU A 94 -25.95 8.57 -18.34
CA GLU A 94 -25.05 8.39 -19.47
C GLU A 94 -23.68 9.02 -19.17
N PHE A 95 -23.67 10.24 -18.60
CA PHE A 95 -22.45 10.89 -18.14
C PHE A 95 -21.67 10.05 -17.13
N GLU A 96 -22.35 9.48 -16.13
CA GLU A 96 -21.67 8.68 -15.11
C GLU A 96 -21.03 7.41 -15.69
N LYS A 97 -21.70 6.74 -16.65
CA LYS A 97 -21.08 5.60 -17.34
C LYS A 97 -19.83 6.00 -18.11
N VAL A 98 -19.91 7.05 -18.93
CA VAL A 98 -18.76 7.52 -19.72
C VAL A 98 -17.61 7.94 -18.80
N TYR A 99 -17.90 8.64 -17.70
CA TYR A 99 -16.90 9.06 -16.73
C TYR A 99 -16.23 7.87 -16.03
N GLU A 100 -17.01 6.84 -15.66
CA GLU A 100 -16.48 5.62 -15.03
C GLU A 100 -15.65 4.77 -15.99
N ASP A 101 -16.07 4.64 -17.25
CA ASP A 101 -15.36 3.84 -18.25
C ASP A 101 -14.02 4.50 -18.62
N GLU A 102 -13.99 5.83 -18.75
CA GLU A 102 -12.74 6.60 -18.91
C GLU A 102 -11.85 6.52 -17.66
N ALA A 103 -12.42 6.53 -16.45
CA ALA A 103 -11.64 6.36 -15.24
C ALA A 103 -11.00 4.95 -15.15
N LYS A 104 -11.72 3.90 -15.57
CA LYS A 104 -11.20 2.53 -15.66
C LYS A 104 -10.11 2.41 -16.71
N SER A 105 -10.32 2.95 -17.91
CA SER A 105 -9.33 2.90 -18.99
C SER A 105 -8.01 3.56 -18.58
N LEU A 106 -8.06 4.70 -17.88
CA LEU A 106 -6.87 5.38 -17.34
C LEU A 106 -6.17 4.58 -16.24
N SER A 107 -6.92 3.81 -15.46
CA SER A 107 -6.36 2.91 -14.45
C SER A 107 -5.67 1.70 -15.07
N GLU A 108 -6.24 1.13 -16.14
CA GLU A 108 -5.70 -0.01 -16.89
C GLU A 108 -4.50 0.38 -17.76
N ALA A 109 -4.50 1.58 -18.32
CA ALA A 109 -3.39 2.15 -19.08
C ALA A 109 -2.13 2.44 -18.23
N GLY A 110 -2.15 2.14 -16.92
CA GLY A 110 -0.96 2.18 -16.06
C GLY A 110 -0.45 3.59 -15.74
N ILE A 111 -1.21 4.64 -16.08
CA ILE A 111 -0.85 6.03 -15.78
C ILE A 111 -1.07 6.35 -14.29
N ALA A 112 -1.89 5.55 -13.59
CA ALA A 112 -2.03 5.61 -12.13
C ALA A 112 -1.08 4.64 -11.39
N GLY A 113 0.23 4.91 -11.51
CA GLY A 113 1.26 4.33 -10.64
C GLY A 113 1.65 2.90 -10.99
N SER A 114 2.77 2.78 -11.69
CA SER A 114 3.50 1.53 -11.91
C SER A 114 3.49 0.64 -10.65
N PRO A 115 3.03 -0.63 -10.74
CA PRO A 115 3.41 -1.62 -9.75
C PRO A 115 4.89 -1.89 -9.96
N SER A 116 5.75 -1.07 -9.34
CA SER A 116 7.17 -1.37 -9.23
C SER A 116 7.27 -2.69 -8.47
N ALA A 117 7.47 -3.76 -9.24
CA ALA A 117 7.87 -5.08 -8.80
C ALA A 117 8.88 -4.95 -7.65
N GLY A 118 8.43 -5.24 -6.43
CA GLY A 118 9.32 -5.43 -5.31
C GLY A 118 10.10 -6.70 -5.60
N GLY A 119 11.35 -6.55 -6.02
CA GLY A 119 12.24 -7.64 -6.38
C GLY A 119 12.24 -8.73 -5.31
N GLY A 120 11.85 -9.93 -5.74
CA GLY A 120 12.15 -11.17 -5.03
C GLY A 120 13.66 -11.38 -5.03
N GLY A 121 14.29 -11.10 -3.89
CA GLY A 121 15.64 -11.56 -3.60
C GLY A 121 15.57 -13.04 -3.24
N ALA A 122 15.63 -13.90 -4.26
CA ALA A 122 16.05 -15.28 -4.10
C ALA A 122 17.54 -15.29 -3.72
N GLY A 123 17.83 -15.49 -2.44
CA GLY A 123 19.19 -15.70 -1.91
C GLY A 123 19.35 -17.16 -1.54
N ALA A 124 20.15 -17.86 -2.35
CA ALA A 124 20.38 -19.30 -2.36
C ALA A 124 20.74 -19.92 -1.01
N GLY A 125 20.22 -21.14 -0.80
CA GLY A 125 20.78 -22.09 0.16
C GLY A 125 22.20 -22.47 -0.24
N GLY A 126 23.15 -22.29 0.68
CA GLY A 126 24.53 -22.75 0.61
C GLY A 126 24.78 -23.82 1.66
N LYS A 127 25.10 -25.00 1.16
CA LYS A 127 25.30 -26.31 1.80
C LYS A 127 26.41 -26.33 2.87
N GLN A 128 26.29 -27.31 3.78
CA GLN A 128 27.24 -27.77 4.81
C GLN A 128 28.73 -27.72 4.45
N GLY A 129 29.55 -27.40 5.46
CA GLY A 129 30.97 -27.71 5.50
C GLY A 129 31.42 -27.82 6.96
N GLY A 130 31.51 -29.04 7.47
CA GLY A 130 32.27 -29.36 8.68
C GLY A 130 33.76 -29.21 8.41
N GLY A 131 34.52 -28.89 9.46
CA GLY A 131 35.96 -28.75 9.39
C GLY A 131 36.51 -28.51 10.78
N ASP A 132 36.85 -29.61 11.44
CA ASP A 132 37.70 -29.67 12.62
C ASP A 132 38.95 -28.79 12.46
N ASN A 133 39.32 -28.06 13.50
CA ASN A 133 40.70 -27.63 13.66
C ASN A 133 41.04 -27.37 15.13
N LYS A 134 41.83 -28.33 15.66
CA LYS A 134 42.79 -28.28 16.76
C LYS A 134 42.36 -27.74 18.13
#